data_AF-W4RKL6-F1
#
_entry.id   AF-W4RKL6-F1
#
_cell.length_a   1.000
_cell.length_b   1.000
_cell.length_c   1.000
_cell.angle_alpha   90.00
_cell.angle_beta   90.00
_cell.angle_gamma   90.00
#
_symmetry.space_group_name_H-M   'P 1'
#
loop_
_entity.id
_entity.type
_entity.pdbx_description
1 polymer ?
#
loop_
_entity_poly.entity_id
_entity_poly.type
_entity_poly.pdbx_seq_one_letter_code
_entity_poly.pdbx_strand_id
1 'polypeptide(L)'
;MRIWRYDQQQYTEKGLCEKARIQLKFWKLALLIIIILLLIGGLFYFQKKQEEKYHGLPIIPERTTDIPLYKGLKPDSPVYITKGNHWEEIFHFYENELPKNGWSLRMSQASSDNNEDGAGFISYWEKDNTPWVLSISAAYFKNSNKTEVGFDKSDRLNAAPWIDTEVSEICINEQPDRSDECFRMTDRQTIEQIVNLINGAIVAEQQQVYYNGKSVIDFGSIIIDVYYDLEKGIYFVSDNGIKWMKPEREFFELTKISKEY
;
A
#
# COMPACT_ATOMS: atom_id res chain seq x y z
N MET A 1 6.40 -95.89 23.89
CA MET A 1 6.73 -94.81 22.94
C MET A 1 5.60 -93.76 22.93
N ARG A 2 5.48 -92.91 23.97
CA ARG A 2 4.38 -91.92 24.06
C ARG A 2 4.63 -90.84 25.14
N ILE A 3 5.81 -90.21 25.17
CA ILE A 3 6.09 -89.12 26.14
C ILE A 3 6.66 -87.85 25.46
N TRP A 4 7.21 -87.94 24.25
CA TRP A 4 7.84 -86.79 23.57
C TRP A 4 6.91 -85.79 22.89
N ARG A 5 5.58 -85.95 22.95
CA ARG A 5 4.64 -85.14 22.14
C ARG A 5 4.05 -83.93 22.88
N TYR A 6 4.13 -83.87 24.21
CA TYR A 6 3.48 -82.80 25.00
C TYR A 6 4.35 -81.53 25.10
N ASP A 7 5.68 -81.66 25.19
CA ASP A 7 6.58 -80.51 25.34
C ASP A 7 6.69 -79.66 24.06
N GLN A 8 6.57 -80.26 22.87
CA GLN A 8 6.61 -79.49 21.61
C GLN A 8 5.39 -78.56 21.43
N GLN A 9 4.24 -78.89 22.01
CA GLN A 9 3.01 -78.12 21.84
C GLN A 9 3.00 -76.83 22.68
N GLN A 10 3.58 -76.85 23.89
CA GLN A 10 3.68 -75.66 24.76
C GLN A 10 4.69 -74.62 24.25
N TYR A 11 5.76 -75.03 23.57
CA TYR A 11 6.74 -74.09 23.00
C TYR A 11 6.17 -73.31 21.81
N THR A 12 5.30 -73.93 21.01
CA THR A 12 4.63 -73.28 19.87
C THR A 12 3.62 -72.22 20.28
N GLU A 13 2.84 -72.43 21.35
CA GLU A 13 1.84 -71.44 21.81
C GLU A 13 2.47 -70.19 22.43
N LYS A 14 3.54 -70.35 23.22
CA LYS A 14 4.29 -69.20 23.78
C LYS A 14 4.95 -68.36 22.68
N GLY A 15 5.57 -69.00 21.68
CA GLY A 15 6.19 -68.31 20.55
C GLY A 15 5.20 -67.59 19.62
N LEU A 16 3.98 -68.12 19.47
CA LEU A 16 2.89 -67.46 18.74
C LEU A 16 2.37 -66.21 19.48
N CYS A 17 2.20 -66.29 20.80
CA CYS A 17 1.70 -65.18 21.61
C CYS A 17 2.72 -64.03 21.70
N GLU A 18 4.01 -64.35 21.76
CA GLU A 18 5.09 -63.35 21.77
C GLU A 18 5.25 -62.66 20.40
N LYS A 19 5.16 -63.41 19.28
CA LYS A 19 5.09 -62.83 17.93
C LYS A 19 3.88 -61.91 17.74
N ALA A 20 2.70 -62.30 18.24
CA ALA A 20 1.50 -61.47 18.17
C ALA A 20 1.63 -60.17 18.98
N ARG A 21 2.27 -60.23 20.16
CA ARG A 21 2.53 -59.06 21.03
C ARG A 21 3.55 -58.09 20.41
N ILE A 22 4.57 -58.61 19.75
CA ILE A 22 5.58 -57.85 19.01
C ILE A 22 4.94 -57.20 17.75
N GLN A 23 4.16 -57.96 16.97
CA GLN A 23 3.39 -57.45 15.83
C GLN A 23 2.42 -56.32 16.24
N LEU A 24 1.72 -56.47 17.36
CA LEU A 24 0.81 -55.43 17.88
C LEU A 24 1.57 -54.15 18.30
N LYS A 25 2.77 -54.27 18.87
CA LYS A 25 3.65 -53.13 19.19
C LYS A 25 4.18 -52.45 17.93
N PHE A 26 4.61 -53.21 16.93
CA PHE A 26 5.07 -52.66 15.64
C PHE A 26 3.95 -51.95 14.88
N TRP A 27 2.73 -52.50 14.88
CA TRP A 27 1.58 -51.85 14.26
C TRP A 27 1.22 -50.54 14.98
N LYS A 28 1.21 -50.53 16.32
CA LYS A 28 1.00 -49.29 17.07
C LYS A 28 2.07 -48.23 16.75
N LEU A 29 3.34 -48.63 16.61
CA LEU A 29 4.43 -47.74 16.22
C LEU A 29 4.24 -47.20 14.79
N ALA A 30 3.91 -48.07 13.84
CA ALA A 30 3.67 -47.71 12.45
C ALA A 30 2.47 -46.75 12.30
N LEU A 31 1.38 -47.00 13.03
CA LEU A 31 0.21 -46.12 13.06
C LEU A 31 0.58 -44.73 13.59
N LEU A 32 1.39 -44.66 14.64
CA LEU A 32 1.83 -43.41 15.25
C LEU A 32 2.73 -42.61 14.30
N ILE A 33 3.61 -43.28 13.54
CA ILE A 33 4.40 -42.66 12.47
C ILE A 33 3.50 -42.09 11.36
N ILE A 34 2.48 -42.83 10.93
CA ILE A 34 1.53 -42.36 9.90
C ILE A 34 0.77 -41.12 10.38
N ILE A 35 0.31 -41.11 11.64
CA ILE A 35 -0.38 -39.95 12.23
C ILE A 35 0.56 -38.73 12.25
N ILE A 36 1.82 -38.90 12.65
CA ILE A 36 2.82 -37.83 12.64
C ILE A 36 3.03 -37.31 11.20
N LEU A 37 3.16 -38.20 10.21
CA LEU A 37 3.31 -37.80 8.81
C LEU A 37 2.10 -37.03 8.28
N LEU A 38 0.88 -37.43 8.67
CA LEU A 38 -0.34 -36.70 8.31
C LEU A 38 -0.39 -35.30 8.97
N LEU A 39 0.03 -35.18 10.22
CA LEU A 39 0.10 -33.89 10.92
C LEU A 39 1.14 -32.97 10.26
N ILE A 40 2.33 -33.47 9.95
CA ILE A 40 3.38 -32.71 9.27
C ILE A 40 2.92 -32.31 7.86
N GLY A 41 2.32 -33.23 7.10
CA GLY A 41 1.79 -32.94 5.77
C GLY A 41 0.66 -31.91 5.80
N GLY A 42 -0.22 -31.98 6.79
CA GLY A 42 -1.29 -31.00 7.01
C GLY A 42 -0.76 -29.61 7.37
N LEU A 43 0.24 -29.54 8.25
CA LEU A 43 0.94 -28.30 8.59
C LEU A 43 1.62 -27.67 7.36
N PHE A 44 2.34 -28.48 6.58
CA PHE A 44 3.03 -28.03 5.38
C PHE A 44 2.05 -27.52 4.31
N TYR A 45 0.95 -28.24 4.08
CA TYR A 45 -0.11 -27.81 3.16
C TYR A 45 -0.75 -26.49 3.61
N PHE A 46 -1.02 -26.35 4.92
CA PHE A 46 -1.57 -25.12 5.48
C PHE A 46 -0.61 -23.93 5.33
N GLN A 47 0.68 -24.12 5.61
CA GLN A 47 1.71 -23.09 5.42
C GLN A 47 1.79 -22.65 3.96
N LYS A 48 1.84 -23.60 3.02
CA LYS A 48 1.89 -23.30 1.59
C LYS A 48 0.67 -22.50 1.13
N LYS A 49 -0.54 -22.89 1.58
CA LYS A 49 -1.76 -22.16 1.24
C LYS A 49 -1.77 -20.73 1.80
N GLN A 50 -1.20 -20.51 2.98
CA GLN A 50 -1.04 -19.16 3.54
C GLN A 50 -0.01 -18.34 2.77
N GLU A 51 1.07 -18.96 2.30
CA GLU A 51 2.10 -18.30 1.49
C GLU A 51 1.52 -17.86 0.14
N GLU A 52 0.77 -18.72 -0.53
CA GLU A 52 0.07 -18.39 -1.78
C GLU A 52 -0.95 -17.25 -1.59
N LYS A 53 -1.70 -17.27 -0.48
CA LYS A 53 -2.71 -16.25 -0.16
C LYS A 53 -2.14 -14.84 -0.06
N TYR A 54 -0.92 -14.70 0.47
CA TYR A 54 -0.28 -13.41 0.70
C TYR A 54 0.92 -13.15 -0.21
N HIS A 55 1.07 -13.97 -1.26
CA HIS A 55 2.15 -13.80 -2.21
C HIS A 55 2.11 -12.39 -2.80
N GLY A 56 3.26 -11.75 -3.00
CA GLY A 56 3.32 -10.40 -3.60
C GLY A 56 2.76 -9.25 -2.78
N LEU A 57 2.26 -9.47 -1.55
CA LEU A 57 1.83 -8.39 -0.65
C LEU A 57 3.02 -7.91 0.22
N PRO A 58 3.49 -6.66 0.06
CA PRO A 58 4.62 -6.13 0.84
C PRO A 58 4.28 -5.97 2.33
N ILE A 59 3.02 -5.63 2.61
CA ILE A 59 2.47 -5.46 3.95
C ILE A 59 1.21 -6.32 4.07
N ILE A 60 1.11 -7.06 5.18
CA ILE A 60 -0.03 -7.91 5.52
C ILE A 60 -0.62 -7.38 6.82
N PRO A 61 -1.66 -6.50 6.77
CA PRO A 61 -2.26 -5.92 7.95
C PRO A 61 -2.66 -6.94 9.03
N GLU A 62 -3.13 -8.14 8.63
CA GLU A 62 -3.49 -9.19 9.60
C GLU A 62 -2.31 -9.74 10.42
N ARG A 63 -1.06 -9.46 10.01
CA ARG A 63 0.17 -9.86 10.70
C ARG A 63 0.86 -8.71 11.42
N THR A 64 0.28 -7.51 11.38
CA THR A 64 0.78 -6.32 12.07
C THR A 64 -0.18 -5.91 13.17
N THR A 65 0.33 -5.33 14.25
CA THR A 65 -0.52 -4.84 15.35
C THR A 65 -0.95 -3.39 15.17
N ASP A 66 -0.28 -2.65 14.28
CA ASP A 66 -0.39 -1.21 14.14
C ASP A 66 -0.98 -0.73 12.82
N ILE A 67 -1.24 -1.64 11.87
CA ILE A 67 -1.96 -1.36 10.63
C ILE A 67 -3.24 -2.20 10.66
N PRO A 68 -4.39 -1.61 11.01
CA PRO A 68 -5.65 -2.36 11.09
C PRO A 68 -6.18 -2.66 9.68
N LEU A 69 -6.93 -3.74 9.51
CA LEU A 69 -7.54 -4.09 8.22
C LEU A 69 -9.00 -3.64 8.16
N TYR A 70 -9.36 -2.86 7.13
CA TYR A 70 -10.77 -2.51 6.89
C TYR A 70 -11.65 -3.75 6.75
N LYS A 71 -12.80 -3.74 7.42
CA LYS A 71 -13.71 -4.89 7.42
C LYS A 71 -14.28 -5.13 6.02
N GLY A 72 -13.96 -6.28 5.45
CA GLY A 72 -14.45 -6.69 4.13
C GLY A 72 -13.34 -6.81 3.09
N LEU A 73 -12.18 -6.18 3.33
CA LEU A 73 -10.99 -6.41 2.53
C LEU A 73 -10.53 -7.85 2.66
N LYS A 74 -10.27 -8.48 1.52
CA LYS A 74 -9.70 -9.83 1.43
C LYS A 74 -8.46 -9.78 0.53
N PRO A 75 -7.38 -10.48 0.88
CA PRO A 75 -6.21 -10.51 0.03
C PRO A 75 -6.54 -11.24 -1.28
N ASP A 76 -6.17 -10.61 -2.37
CA ASP A 76 -6.22 -11.08 -3.76
C ASP A 76 -4.97 -10.55 -4.45
N SER A 77 -3.86 -11.25 -4.21
CA SER A 77 -2.50 -10.85 -4.61
C SER A 77 -2.45 -10.19 -5.99
N PRO A 78 -1.77 -9.04 -6.14
CA PRO A 78 -0.90 -8.36 -5.16
C PRO A 78 -1.62 -7.28 -4.33
N VAL A 79 -2.96 -7.30 -4.24
CA VAL A 79 -3.75 -6.28 -3.53
C VAL A 79 -4.74 -6.90 -2.56
N TYR A 80 -5.46 -6.06 -1.82
CA TYR A 80 -6.69 -6.44 -1.13
C TYR A 80 -7.89 -5.97 -1.94
N ILE A 81 -8.97 -6.73 -1.94
CA ILE A 81 -10.19 -6.39 -2.68
C ILE A 81 -11.42 -6.39 -1.77
N THR A 82 -12.39 -5.55 -2.10
CA THR A 82 -13.77 -5.65 -1.64
C THR A 82 -14.72 -5.41 -2.81
N LYS A 83 -15.90 -6.03 -2.78
CA LYS A 83 -16.91 -5.87 -3.83
C LYS A 83 -17.65 -4.55 -3.61
N GLY A 84 -17.86 -3.78 -4.68
CA GLY A 84 -18.54 -2.48 -4.63
C GLY A 84 -17.59 -1.30 -4.52
N ASN A 85 -18.18 -0.11 -4.53
CA ASN A 85 -17.47 1.15 -4.35
C ASN A 85 -17.37 1.45 -2.85
N HIS A 86 -16.17 1.30 -2.29
CA HIS A 86 -15.90 1.48 -0.87
C HIS A 86 -14.67 2.35 -0.60
N TRP A 87 -14.06 2.94 -1.65
CA TRP A 87 -12.76 3.59 -1.50
C TRP A 87 -12.80 4.75 -0.49
N GLU A 88 -13.89 5.53 -0.45
CA GLU A 88 -14.07 6.66 0.49
C GLU A 88 -14.24 6.18 1.94
N GLU A 89 -15.00 5.11 2.15
CA GLU A 89 -15.16 4.50 3.47
C GLU A 89 -13.82 3.95 3.99
N ILE A 90 -13.03 3.35 3.10
CA ILE A 90 -11.69 2.83 3.38
C ILE A 90 -10.74 3.98 3.70
N PHE A 91 -10.82 5.09 2.96
CA PHE A 91 -10.04 6.30 3.20
C PHE A 91 -10.27 6.81 4.63
N HIS A 92 -11.53 7.08 4.98
CA HIS A 92 -11.88 7.57 6.32
C HIS A 92 -11.59 6.58 7.44
N PHE A 93 -11.66 5.27 7.16
CA PHE A 93 -11.24 4.26 8.14
C PHE A 93 -9.76 4.44 8.52
N TYR A 94 -8.87 4.59 7.54
CA TYR A 94 -7.44 4.76 7.82
C TYR A 94 -7.12 6.11 8.43
N GLU A 95 -7.81 7.19 8.02
CA GLU A 95 -7.68 8.49 8.66
C GLU A 95 -8.00 8.45 10.16
N ASN A 96 -8.98 7.65 10.56
CA ASN A 96 -9.39 7.53 11.95
C ASN A 96 -8.57 6.53 12.77
N GLU A 97 -8.17 5.40 12.17
CA GLU A 97 -7.56 4.30 12.92
C GLU A 97 -6.03 4.35 12.98
N LEU A 98 -5.35 4.87 11.96
CA LEU A 98 -3.89 4.92 11.93
C LEU A 98 -3.30 5.85 13.02
N PRO A 99 -3.86 7.06 13.27
CA PRO A 99 -3.39 7.91 14.37
C PRO A 99 -3.45 7.26 15.75
N LYS A 100 -4.47 6.43 16.00
CA LYS A 100 -4.61 5.68 17.26
C LYS A 100 -3.46 4.69 17.49
N ASN A 101 -2.78 4.28 16.41
CA ASN A 101 -1.66 3.35 16.41
C ASN A 101 -0.29 4.04 16.24
N GLY A 102 -0.24 5.37 16.40
CA GLY A 102 0.98 6.17 16.36
C GLY A 102 1.45 6.57 14.96
N TRP A 103 0.62 6.37 13.94
CA TRP A 103 0.91 6.83 12.59
C TRP A 103 0.44 8.27 12.39
N SER A 104 1.29 9.12 11.83
CA SER A 104 0.99 10.50 11.48
C SER A 104 0.85 10.62 9.98
N LEU A 105 -0.23 11.25 9.52
CA LEU A 105 -0.44 11.53 8.11
C LEU A 105 0.63 12.51 7.61
N ARG A 106 1.32 12.15 6.52
CA ARG A 106 2.26 13.03 5.83
C ARG A 106 1.67 13.68 4.61
N MET A 107 1.00 12.87 3.81
CA MET A 107 0.37 13.32 2.56
C MET A 107 -0.83 12.44 2.28
N SER A 108 -1.88 13.04 1.75
CA SER A 108 -3.04 12.35 1.21
C SER A 108 -3.49 13.05 -0.07
N GLN A 109 -3.91 12.26 -1.05
CA GLN A 109 -4.56 12.69 -2.27
C GLN A 109 -5.76 11.78 -2.51
N ALA A 110 -6.93 12.36 -2.77
CA ALA A 110 -8.17 11.63 -2.99
C ALA A 110 -8.92 12.22 -4.19
N SER A 111 -9.59 11.37 -4.95
CA SER A 111 -10.43 11.79 -6.07
C SER A 111 -11.58 12.68 -5.60
N SER A 112 -11.91 13.71 -6.38
CA SER A 112 -13.04 14.60 -6.10
C SER A 112 -14.41 14.03 -6.45
N ASP A 113 -14.47 13.03 -7.34
CA ASP A 113 -15.70 12.33 -7.73
C ASP A 113 -15.63 10.87 -7.29
N ASN A 114 -16.49 10.49 -6.35
CA ASN A 114 -16.53 9.14 -5.79
C ASN A 114 -17.02 8.10 -6.78
N ASN A 115 -17.72 8.52 -7.83
CA ASN A 115 -18.34 7.66 -8.82
C ASN A 115 -17.57 7.60 -10.13
N GLU A 116 -16.36 8.13 -10.24
CA GLU A 116 -15.53 7.96 -11.43
C GLU A 116 -14.90 6.55 -11.49
N ASP A 117 -14.59 6.05 -12.70
CA ASP A 117 -13.79 4.82 -12.80
C ASP A 117 -12.35 5.14 -12.41
N GLY A 118 -11.76 4.37 -11.50
CA GLY A 118 -10.47 4.70 -10.90
C GLY A 118 -10.54 5.75 -9.80
N ALA A 119 -11.74 6.17 -9.36
CA ALA A 119 -11.90 7.02 -8.18
C ALA A 119 -11.27 6.33 -6.96
N GLY A 120 -10.51 7.08 -6.16
CA GLY A 120 -9.66 6.47 -5.17
C GLY A 120 -8.84 7.47 -4.37
N PHE A 121 -7.89 6.94 -3.60
CA PHE A 121 -6.95 7.76 -2.84
C PHE A 121 -5.56 7.13 -2.82
N ILE A 122 -4.57 7.94 -2.48
CA ILE A 122 -3.28 7.50 -2.00
C ILE A 122 -2.93 8.33 -0.77
N SER A 123 -2.42 7.66 0.26
CA SER A 123 -2.03 8.31 1.52
C SER A 123 -0.73 7.72 2.02
N TYR A 124 0.04 8.56 2.70
CA TYR A 124 1.37 8.25 3.20
C TYR A 124 1.45 8.57 4.68
N TRP A 125 1.88 7.59 5.46
CA TRP A 125 1.86 7.64 6.90
C TRP A 125 3.23 7.34 7.48
N GLU A 126 3.65 8.15 8.44
CA GLU A 126 4.89 7.97 9.18
C GLU A 126 4.65 7.55 10.60
N LYS A 127 5.61 6.81 11.15
CA LYS A 127 5.60 6.42 12.56
C LYS A 127 7.00 6.57 13.13
N ASP A 128 7.08 7.03 14.37
CA ASP A 128 8.35 7.21 15.07
C ASP A 128 9.15 5.90 15.10
N ASN A 129 10.46 6.02 14.88
CA ASN A 129 11.40 4.90 14.82
C ASN A 129 11.13 3.87 13.70
N THR A 130 10.26 4.18 12.75
CA THR A 130 10.09 3.38 11.51
C THR A 130 10.90 4.02 10.37
N PRO A 131 11.83 3.28 9.73
CA PRO A 131 12.70 3.82 8.68
C PRO A 131 12.00 3.98 7.31
N TRP A 132 10.74 3.55 7.20
CA TRP A 132 9.92 3.56 5.99
C TRP A 132 8.57 4.24 6.25
N VAL A 133 7.88 4.60 5.18
CA VAL A 133 6.54 5.22 5.17
C VAL A 133 5.52 4.21 4.70
N LEU A 134 4.40 4.12 5.41
CA LEU A 134 3.28 3.30 4.98
C LEU A 134 2.54 4.04 3.85
N SER A 135 2.56 3.45 2.66
CA SER A 135 1.71 3.88 1.55
C SER A 135 0.44 3.03 1.52
N ILE A 136 -0.71 3.70 1.49
CA ILE A 136 -2.00 3.05 1.27
C ILE A 136 -2.63 3.69 0.05
N SER A 137 -2.91 2.88 -0.97
CA SER A 137 -3.64 3.28 -2.16
C SER A 137 -4.94 2.51 -2.26
N ALA A 138 -6.00 3.14 -2.74
CA ALA A 138 -7.23 2.45 -3.09
C ALA A 138 -7.82 3.02 -4.37
N ALA A 139 -8.45 2.18 -5.18
CA ALA A 139 -9.18 2.60 -6.39
C ALA A 139 -10.40 1.72 -6.63
N TYR A 140 -11.52 2.34 -7.01
CA TYR A 140 -12.73 1.65 -7.44
C TYR A 140 -12.74 1.46 -8.95
N PHE A 141 -12.94 0.21 -9.39
CA PHE A 141 -13.05 -0.15 -10.80
C PHE A 141 -14.48 -0.59 -11.12
N LYS A 142 -15.20 0.23 -11.89
CA LYS A 142 -16.60 0.01 -12.30
C LYS A 142 -16.78 -1.29 -13.05
N ASN A 143 -15.89 -1.56 -14.01
CA ASN A 143 -15.98 -2.73 -14.89
C ASN A 143 -16.01 -4.05 -14.12
N SER A 144 -15.26 -4.13 -13.03
CA SER A 144 -15.20 -5.30 -12.14
C SER A 144 -16.05 -5.16 -10.88
N ASN A 145 -16.68 -3.99 -10.68
CA ASN A 145 -17.43 -3.61 -9.49
C ASN A 145 -16.72 -3.99 -8.18
N LYS A 146 -15.46 -3.58 -8.06
CA LYS A 146 -14.61 -3.86 -6.90
C LYS A 146 -13.73 -2.65 -6.58
N THR A 147 -13.41 -2.50 -5.31
CA THR A 147 -12.37 -1.58 -4.83
C THR A 147 -11.12 -2.41 -4.53
N GLU A 148 -10.01 -2.02 -5.12
CA GLU A 148 -8.69 -2.60 -4.84
C GLU A 148 -7.94 -1.68 -3.86
N VAL A 149 -7.17 -2.27 -2.94
CA VAL A 149 -6.40 -1.56 -1.92
C VAL A 149 -4.99 -2.14 -1.85
N GLY A 150 -3.99 -1.29 -2.05
CA GLY A 150 -2.58 -1.63 -1.88
C GLY A 150 -2.04 -1.14 -0.54
N PHE A 151 -1.14 -1.93 0.05
CA PHE A 151 -0.32 -1.52 1.18
C PHE A 151 1.13 -1.71 0.81
N ASP A 152 1.92 -0.66 0.86
CA ASP A 152 3.32 -0.71 0.50
C ASP A 152 4.21 0.02 1.51
N LYS A 153 5.49 -0.37 1.51
CA LYS A 153 6.56 0.36 2.17
C LYS A 153 7.19 1.27 1.14
N SER A 154 6.96 2.56 1.28
CA SER A 154 7.71 3.54 0.53
C SER A 154 8.95 3.94 1.33
N ASP A 155 10.02 4.30 0.64
CA ASP A 155 11.08 5.08 1.26
C ASP A 155 10.48 6.37 1.81
N ARG A 156 11.15 7.00 2.78
CA ARG A 156 10.69 8.29 3.31
C ARG A 156 10.59 9.29 2.16
N LEU A 157 9.35 9.58 1.77
CA LEU A 157 9.05 10.65 0.85
C LEU A 157 9.48 11.94 1.54
N ASN A 158 10.59 12.51 1.07
CA ASN A 158 11.08 13.78 1.58
C ASN A 158 10.15 14.89 1.07
N ALA A 159 8.96 15.06 1.66
CA ALA A 159 8.12 16.22 1.41
C ALA A 159 8.60 17.40 2.27
N ALA A 160 9.88 17.77 2.13
CA ALA A 160 10.41 18.93 2.83
C ALA A 160 9.72 20.20 2.31
N PRO A 161 9.16 21.06 3.18
CA PRO A 161 8.54 22.30 2.71
C PRO A 161 9.57 23.14 1.95
N TRP A 162 9.17 23.63 0.79
CA TRP A 162 9.96 24.58 0.00
C TRP A 162 9.58 26.02 0.32
N ILE A 163 8.31 26.23 0.71
CA ILE A 163 7.75 27.54 1.03
C ILE A 163 7.37 27.52 2.51
N ASP A 164 8.20 28.10 3.36
CA ASP A 164 8.04 28.13 4.82
C ASP A 164 7.73 29.55 5.37
N THR A 165 7.87 30.57 4.54
CA THR A 165 7.51 31.96 4.83
C THR A 165 6.07 32.26 4.44
N GLU A 166 5.41 33.13 5.20
CA GLU A 166 4.10 33.67 4.82
C GLU A 166 4.22 34.45 3.50
N VAL A 167 3.41 34.07 2.51
CA VAL A 167 3.39 34.70 1.17
C VAL A 167 2.13 35.52 1.01
N SER A 168 2.30 36.82 0.76
CA SER A 168 1.18 37.77 0.62
C SER A 168 0.71 37.96 -0.82
N GLU A 169 1.56 37.68 -1.80
CA GLU A 169 1.27 37.80 -3.23
C GLU A 169 2.06 36.74 -4.00
N ILE A 170 1.42 36.14 -5.01
CA ILE A 170 2.08 35.28 -5.99
C ILE A 170 1.78 35.75 -7.41
N CYS A 171 2.67 35.45 -8.33
CA CYS A 171 2.57 35.77 -9.76
C CYS A 171 2.62 34.47 -10.56
N ILE A 172 1.51 34.11 -11.20
CA ILE A 172 1.38 32.86 -11.97
C ILE A 172 1.44 33.19 -13.45
N ASN A 173 2.53 32.80 -14.11
CA ASN A 173 2.70 32.93 -15.55
C ASN A 173 2.44 31.58 -16.21
N GLU A 174 1.32 31.48 -16.92
CA GLU A 174 0.92 30.25 -17.58
C GLU A 174 1.80 29.91 -18.79
N GLN A 175 2.24 30.91 -19.54
CA GLN A 175 2.97 30.76 -20.80
C GLN A 175 4.24 31.61 -20.79
N PRO A 176 5.23 31.27 -19.93
CA PRO A 176 6.46 32.04 -19.74
C PRO A 176 7.31 32.17 -21.00
N ASP A 177 7.16 31.24 -21.96
CA ASP A 177 7.86 31.30 -23.24
C ASP A 177 7.23 32.30 -24.23
N ARG A 178 6.03 32.82 -23.93
CA ARG A 178 5.27 33.72 -24.82
C ARG A 178 5.07 35.12 -24.25
N SER A 179 4.98 35.27 -22.93
CA SER A 179 4.74 36.56 -22.27
C SER A 179 5.33 36.58 -20.88
N ASP A 180 5.74 37.77 -20.42
CA ASP A 180 6.09 38.03 -19.01
C ASP A 180 4.86 38.44 -18.17
N GLU A 181 3.69 38.60 -18.80
CA GLU A 181 2.45 38.89 -18.08
C GLU A 181 2.04 37.69 -17.22
N CYS A 182 1.69 37.96 -15.97
CA CYS A 182 1.26 36.94 -15.02
C CYS A 182 -0.05 37.32 -14.34
N PHE A 183 -0.80 36.29 -13.95
CA PHE A 183 -1.93 36.44 -13.05
C PHE A 183 -1.42 36.67 -11.62
N ARG A 184 -1.56 37.90 -11.13
CA ARG A 184 -1.27 38.25 -9.74
C ARG A 184 -2.41 37.79 -8.83
N MET A 185 -2.05 37.13 -7.75
CA MET A 185 -2.99 36.63 -6.74
C MET A 185 -2.55 37.11 -5.36
N THR A 186 -3.49 37.69 -4.62
CA THR A 186 -3.30 38.20 -3.25
C THR A 186 -4.28 37.58 -2.25
N ASP A 187 -5.12 36.62 -2.67
CA ASP A 187 -6.05 35.93 -1.79
C ASP A 187 -5.28 34.94 -0.91
N ARG A 188 -5.15 35.26 0.37
CA ARG A 188 -4.32 34.50 1.31
C ARG A 188 -4.77 33.03 1.43
N GLN A 189 -6.07 32.77 1.47
CA GLN A 189 -6.58 31.41 1.64
C GLN A 189 -6.24 30.54 0.43
N THR A 190 -6.37 31.08 -0.78
CA THR A 190 -6.02 30.39 -2.02
C THR A 190 -4.50 30.18 -2.12
N ILE A 191 -3.70 31.18 -1.75
CA ILE A 191 -2.23 31.05 -1.70
C ILE A 191 -1.82 29.94 -0.72
N GLU A 192 -2.40 29.91 0.49
CA GLU A 192 -2.12 28.86 1.48
C GLU A 192 -2.48 27.46 0.96
N GLN A 193 -3.58 27.32 0.23
CA GLN A 193 -3.95 26.03 -0.41
C GLN A 193 -2.92 25.60 -1.46
N ILE A 194 -2.49 26.51 -2.35
CA ILE A 194 -1.45 26.22 -3.35
C ILE A 194 -0.13 25.83 -2.67
N VAL A 195 0.28 26.56 -1.64
CA VAL A 195 1.48 26.26 -0.84
C VAL A 195 1.38 24.87 -0.22
N ASN A 196 0.23 24.50 0.35
CA ASN A 196 0.02 23.19 0.94
C ASN A 196 0.13 22.06 -0.09
N LEU A 197 -0.41 22.25 -1.30
CA LEU A 197 -0.27 21.28 -2.39
C LEU A 197 1.19 21.09 -2.81
N ILE A 198 1.93 22.18 -3.02
CA ILE A 198 3.35 22.14 -3.42
C ILE A 198 4.23 21.56 -2.30
N ASN A 199 3.99 21.96 -1.05
CA ASN A 199 4.76 21.45 0.08
C ASN A 199 4.48 19.97 0.34
N GLY A 200 3.23 19.52 0.15
CA GLY A 200 2.83 18.12 0.25
C GLY A 200 3.28 17.23 -0.91
N ALA A 201 3.75 17.80 -2.03
CA ALA A 201 4.28 17.04 -3.14
C ALA A 201 5.58 16.30 -2.77
N ILE A 202 5.77 15.12 -3.34
CA ILE A 202 6.87 14.22 -3.00
C ILE A 202 8.13 14.61 -3.75
N VAL A 203 9.31 14.53 -3.13
CA VAL A 203 10.57 14.71 -3.88
C VAL A 203 10.69 13.64 -4.95
N ALA A 204 11.00 14.07 -6.17
CA ALA A 204 11.24 13.20 -7.31
C ALA A 204 12.71 13.25 -7.72
N GLU A 205 13.23 12.12 -8.19
CA GLU A 205 14.56 12.08 -8.81
C GLU A 205 14.55 12.82 -10.17
N GLN A 206 15.72 13.24 -10.64
CA GLN A 206 15.91 13.77 -11.99
C GLN A 206 15.67 12.68 -13.05
N GLN A 207 14.43 12.30 -13.25
CA GLN A 207 13.98 11.66 -14.49
C GLN A 207 13.70 12.76 -15.52
N GLN A 208 13.74 12.42 -16.81
CA GLN A 208 13.37 13.35 -17.88
C GLN A 208 11.95 13.89 -17.59
N VAL A 209 11.85 15.10 -17.04
CA VAL A 209 10.57 15.79 -16.86
C VAL A 209 9.99 15.92 -18.26
N TYR A 210 8.90 15.21 -18.54
CA TYR A 210 8.35 15.16 -19.89
C TYR A 210 7.60 16.48 -20.16
N TYR A 211 8.20 17.30 -21.02
CA TYR A 211 7.82 18.67 -21.32
C TYR A 211 6.69 18.76 -22.34
N ASN A 212 5.43 18.90 -21.90
CA ASN A 212 4.33 19.28 -22.79
C ASN A 212 3.76 20.67 -22.48
N GLY A 213 3.81 21.12 -21.22
CA GLY A 213 3.46 22.48 -20.80
C GLY A 213 4.42 22.98 -19.73
N LYS A 214 4.80 24.26 -19.79
CA LYS A 214 5.60 24.95 -18.78
C LYS A 214 4.80 26.16 -18.30
N SER A 215 4.60 26.26 -17.00
CA SER A 215 4.13 27.47 -16.33
C SER A 215 5.10 27.82 -15.20
N VAL A 216 5.04 29.06 -14.70
CA VAL A 216 5.89 29.53 -13.61
C VAL A 216 5.01 30.12 -12.52
N ILE A 217 5.28 29.76 -11.27
CA ILE A 217 4.71 30.42 -10.10
C ILE A 217 5.85 31.09 -9.36
N ASP A 218 5.78 32.41 -9.27
CA ASP A 218 6.71 33.24 -8.52
C ASP A 218 6.10 33.62 -7.17
N PHE A 219 6.70 33.14 -6.09
CA PHE A 219 6.35 33.45 -4.70
C PHE A 219 7.20 34.60 -4.12
N GLY A 220 8.03 35.25 -4.94
CA GLY A 220 8.97 36.31 -4.58
C GLY A 220 10.26 35.80 -3.94
N SER A 221 10.16 34.88 -2.98
CA SER A 221 11.33 34.22 -2.35
C SER A 221 11.82 33.00 -3.13
N ILE A 222 10.94 32.38 -3.90
CA ILE A 222 11.21 31.19 -4.70
C ILE A 222 10.39 31.23 -5.99
N ILE A 223 11.04 30.83 -7.08
CA ILE A 223 10.41 30.64 -8.39
C ILE A 223 10.27 29.13 -8.60
N ILE A 224 9.07 28.71 -8.97
CA ILE A 224 8.74 27.31 -9.22
C ILE A 224 8.27 27.16 -10.66
N ASP A 225 9.05 26.42 -11.44
CA ASP A 225 8.65 25.93 -12.74
C ASP A 225 7.68 24.75 -12.54
N VAL A 226 6.51 24.85 -13.17
CA VAL A 226 5.44 23.85 -13.12
C VAL A 226 5.36 23.18 -14.48
N TYR A 227 5.67 21.88 -14.52
CA TYR A 227 5.46 21.02 -15.68
C TYR A 227 4.33 20.07 -15.39
N TYR A 228 3.43 19.85 -16.34
CA TYR A 228 2.31 18.95 -16.11
C TYR A 228 1.98 18.12 -17.34
N ASP A 229 1.50 16.91 -17.08
CA ASP A 229 0.92 15.97 -18.02
C ASP A 229 -0.21 15.25 -17.28
N LEU A 230 -1.41 15.24 -17.85
CA LEU A 230 -2.61 14.70 -17.18
C LEU A 230 -2.51 13.19 -16.93
N GLU A 231 -1.65 12.46 -17.65
CA GLU A 231 -1.38 11.04 -17.44
C GLU A 231 -0.20 10.81 -16.49
N LYS A 232 0.82 11.67 -16.53
CA LYS A 232 2.10 11.46 -15.81
C LYS A 232 2.26 12.22 -14.50
N GLY A 233 1.49 13.27 -14.24
CA GLY A 233 1.62 14.09 -13.02
C GLY A 233 2.02 15.54 -13.25
N ILE A 234 2.06 16.28 -12.15
CA ILE A 234 2.58 17.64 -12.05
C ILE A 234 3.97 17.55 -11.39
N TYR A 235 4.97 18.13 -12.04
CA TYR A 235 6.33 18.26 -11.56
C TYR A 235 6.60 19.72 -11.22
N PHE A 236 7.01 19.97 -9.98
CA PHE A 236 7.50 21.27 -9.51
C PHE A 236 9.02 21.25 -9.55
N VAL A 237 9.63 22.25 -10.17
CA VAL A 237 11.09 22.38 -10.29
C VAL A 237 11.52 23.73 -9.75
N SER A 238 12.48 23.73 -8.84
CA SER A 238 13.08 24.95 -8.28
C SER A 238 14.55 24.69 -7.94
N ASP A 239 15.24 25.72 -7.43
CA ASP A 239 16.59 25.58 -6.89
C ASP A 239 16.67 24.60 -5.70
N ASN A 240 15.53 24.34 -5.04
CA ASN A 240 15.42 23.36 -3.94
C ASN A 240 15.25 21.90 -4.43
N GLY A 241 15.17 21.67 -5.73
CA GLY A 241 15.07 20.34 -6.34
C GLY A 241 13.81 20.13 -7.17
N ILE A 242 13.35 18.87 -7.24
CA ILE A 242 12.17 18.46 -8.00
C ILE A 242 11.17 17.80 -7.06
N LYS A 243 9.90 18.19 -7.18
CA LYS A 243 8.77 17.50 -6.55
C LYS A 243 7.76 17.03 -7.58
N TRP A 244 6.98 16.02 -7.23
CA TRP A 244 5.93 15.44 -8.05
C TRP A 244 4.64 15.30 -7.25
N MET A 245 3.50 15.51 -7.92
CA MET A 245 2.18 15.16 -7.41
C MET A 245 1.27 14.65 -8.54
N LYS A 246 0.21 13.94 -8.17
CA LYS A 246 -0.85 13.56 -9.12
C LYS A 246 -1.49 14.83 -9.71
N PRO A 247 -1.98 14.81 -10.97
CA PRO A 247 -2.70 15.93 -11.54
C PRO A 247 -4.04 16.11 -10.82
N GLU A 248 -4.08 17.04 -9.87
CA GLU A 248 -5.29 17.35 -9.13
C GLU A 248 -6.04 18.51 -9.78
N ARG A 249 -7.36 18.33 -9.98
CA ARG A 249 -8.21 19.37 -10.58
C ARG A 249 -8.15 20.68 -9.80
N GLU A 250 -8.14 20.59 -8.47
CA GLU A 250 -8.04 21.72 -7.55
C GLU A 250 -6.81 22.59 -7.85
N PHE A 251 -5.64 21.99 -8.08
CA PHE A 251 -4.42 22.73 -8.38
C PHE A 251 -4.58 23.64 -9.60
N PHE A 252 -5.14 23.10 -10.70
CA PHE A 252 -5.37 23.86 -11.92
C PHE A 252 -6.44 24.96 -11.75
N GLU A 253 -7.49 24.69 -10.96
CA GLU A 253 -8.53 25.69 -10.68
C GLU A 253 -8.00 26.86 -9.85
N LEU A 254 -7.20 26.57 -8.82
CA LEU A 254 -6.60 27.60 -7.96
C LEU A 254 -5.56 28.43 -8.74
N THR A 255 -4.71 27.77 -9.53
CA THR A 255 -3.60 28.44 -10.24
C THR A 255 -4.03 29.09 -11.56
N LYS A 256 -5.19 28.73 -12.09
CA LYS A 256 -5.65 29.11 -13.44
C LYS A 256 -4.71 28.69 -14.58
N ILE A 257 -3.77 27.79 -14.30
CA ILE A 257 -2.98 27.14 -15.35
C ILE A 257 -3.97 26.25 -16.12
N SER A 258 -4.21 26.57 -17.39
CA SER A 258 -5.24 25.90 -18.17
C SER A 258 -4.92 24.42 -18.38
N LYS A 259 -6.00 23.63 -18.45
CA LYS A 259 -5.97 22.29 -19.02
C LYS A 259 -5.99 22.38 -20.55
N GLU A 260 -5.11 23.16 -21.16
CA GLU A 260 -5.03 23.17 -22.62
C GLU A 260 -4.34 21.89 -23.11
N TYR A 261 -5.12 21.08 -23.83
CA TYR A 261 -4.61 20.27 -24.93
C TYR A 261 -4.26 21.20 -26.10
#